data_AF-A0A352IQY7-F1
#
_entry.id   AF-A0A352IQY7-F1
#
_cell.length_a   1.000
_cell.length_b   1.000
_cell.length_c   1.000
_cell.angle_alpha   90.00
_cell.angle_beta   90.00
_cell.angle_gamma   90.00
#
_symmetry.space_group_name_H-M   'P 1'
#
loop_
_entity.id
_entity.type
_entity.pdbx_description
1 polymer ?
#
loop_
_entity_poly.entity_id
_entity_poly.type
_entity_poly.pdbx_seq_one_letter_code
_entity_poly.pdbx_strand_id
1 'polypeptide(L)'
;MIRTLRGLAHKYFSDEEAVILFLILVTGTIFVIWFGAMLAPAIASLIVAFILQGLVTKLNKLGVPETVSIIGVFLVFLGVLVGFLFGLLPLIWTQLSNLAGEAPRIIRELQSYLELLPQQYPHLISGEAVSTVYSQVSTEVGHMTQWLVSFSLSSIPDLVALLIYMVLVPILVFFFLKDREVLLNSIARLLPPQRPMMLQ
;
A
#
# COMPACT_ATOMS: atom_id res chain seq x y z
N MET A 1 -0.82 -13.03 40.01
CA MET A 1 -0.43 -12.33 38.76
C MET A 1 0.70 -11.30 38.93
N ILE A 2 0.77 -10.53 40.02
CA ILE A 2 1.84 -9.51 40.19
C ILE A 2 3.23 -10.11 40.46
N ARG A 3 3.32 -11.25 41.16
CA ARG A 3 4.61 -11.95 41.42
C ARG A 3 5.22 -12.60 40.16
N THR A 4 4.39 -13.07 39.22
CA THR A 4 4.86 -13.68 37.96
C THR A 4 5.38 -12.62 36.99
N LEU A 5 4.76 -11.44 36.96
CA LEU A 5 5.28 -10.27 36.22
C LEU A 5 6.63 -9.79 36.75
N ARG A 6 6.83 -9.78 38.08
CA ARG A 6 8.09 -9.37 38.71
C ARG A 6 9.26 -10.32 38.41
N GLY A 7 9.00 -11.63 38.35
CA GLY A 7 10.02 -12.64 38.01
C GLY A 7 10.43 -12.63 36.53
N LEU A 8 9.49 -12.35 35.62
CA LEU A 8 9.76 -12.14 34.20
C LEU A 8 10.54 -10.84 33.95
N ALA A 9 10.20 -9.77 34.68
CA ALA A 9 10.91 -8.50 34.61
C ALA A 9 12.39 -8.68 35.03
N HIS A 10 12.68 -9.38 36.12
CA HIS A 10 14.07 -9.58 36.56
C HIS A 10 14.89 -10.49 35.63
N LYS A 11 14.26 -11.39 34.87
CA LYS A 11 14.98 -12.30 33.96
C LYS A 11 15.27 -11.67 32.59
N TYR A 12 14.44 -10.73 32.13
CA TYR A 12 14.60 -10.03 30.84
C TYR A 12 15.16 -8.60 30.96
N PHE A 13 15.05 -7.95 32.13
CA PHE A 13 15.57 -6.60 32.38
C PHE A 13 16.86 -6.59 33.23
N SER A 14 17.57 -7.73 33.33
CA SER A 14 18.87 -7.79 34.02
C SER A 14 20.05 -7.40 33.13
N ASP A 15 19.89 -7.41 31.81
CA ASP A 15 20.85 -6.81 30.89
C ASP A 15 20.43 -5.37 30.58
N GLU A 16 21.30 -4.41 30.88
CA GLU A 16 21.11 -2.98 30.61
C GLU A 16 20.74 -2.73 29.13
N GLU A 17 21.29 -3.55 28.23
CA GLU A 17 20.99 -3.57 26.80
C GLU A 17 19.53 -3.93 26.48
N ALA A 18 18.96 -4.92 27.17
CA ALA A 18 17.58 -5.35 26.93
C ALA A 18 16.58 -4.28 27.37
N VAL A 19 16.89 -3.55 28.45
CA VAL A 19 16.09 -2.41 28.92
C VAL A 19 16.12 -1.27 27.90
N ILE A 20 17.30 -0.97 27.35
CA ILE A 20 17.48 0.06 26.32
C ILE A 20 16.73 -0.33 25.04
N LEU A 21 16.85 -1.58 24.58
CA LEU A 21 16.12 -2.08 23.41
C LEU A 21 14.61 -1.99 23.61
N PHE A 22 14.11 -2.37 24.78
CA PHE A 22 12.69 -2.25 25.11
C PHE A 22 12.23 -0.79 25.09
N LEU A 23 13.01 0.14 25.67
CA LEU A 23 12.72 1.57 25.64
C LEU A 23 12.72 2.14 24.22
N ILE A 24 13.70 1.77 23.38
CA ILE A 24 13.78 2.17 21.98
C ILE A 24 12.56 1.64 21.22
N LEU A 25 12.16 0.39 21.43
CA LEU A 25 11.04 -0.24 20.74
C LEU A 25 9.70 0.41 21.12
N VAL A 26 9.46 0.67 22.41
CA VAL A 26 8.25 1.34 22.90
C VAL A 26 8.20 2.78 22.39
N THR A 27 9.30 3.52 22.51
CA THR A 27 9.37 4.92 22.05
C THR A 27 9.22 5.00 20.53
N GLY A 28 9.88 4.12 19.78
CA GLY A 28 9.75 4.02 18.33
C GLY A 28 8.33 3.69 17.90
N THR A 29 7.65 2.79 18.60
CA THR A 29 6.26 2.43 18.30
C THR A 29 5.31 3.59 18.57
N ILE A 30 5.47 4.31 19.70
CA ILE A 30 4.67 5.52 19.98
C ILE A 30 4.92 6.58 18.90
N PHE A 31 6.18 6.78 18.50
CA PHE A 31 6.53 7.71 17.44
C PHE A 31 5.87 7.34 16.11
N VAL A 32 5.88 6.06 15.72
CA VAL A 32 5.22 5.58 14.50
C VAL A 32 3.70 5.71 14.58
N ILE A 33 3.08 5.48 15.74
CA ILE A 33 1.63 5.65 15.88
C ILE A 33 1.23 7.12 15.70
N TRP A 34 2.03 8.05 16.23
CA TRP A 34 1.73 9.48 16.16
C TRP A 34 2.12 10.14 14.83
N PHE A 35 3.28 9.79 14.29
CA PHE A 35 3.85 10.42 13.09
C PHE A 35 3.80 9.55 11.84
N GLY A 36 3.37 8.30 11.94
CA GLY A 36 3.40 7.34 10.82
C GLY A 36 2.64 7.81 9.59
N ALA A 37 1.46 8.44 9.77
CA ALA A 37 0.70 9.00 8.66
C ALA A 37 1.43 10.18 7.97
N MET A 38 2.13 11.01 8.74
CA MET A 38 2.91 12.14 8.20
C MET A 38 4.20 11.66 7.52
N LEU A 39 4.80 10.58 8.04
CA LEU A 39 6.02 9.96 7.51
C LEU A 39 5.73 8.99 6.35
N ALA A 40 4.50 8.53 6.17
CA ALA A 40 4.09 7.61 5.12
C ALA A 40 4.61 8.01 3.73
N PRO A 41 4.44 9.26 3.24
CA PRO A 41 4.98 9.67 1.94
C PRO A 41 6.52 9.61 1.90
N ALA A 42 7.21 9.90 2.99
CA ALA A 42 8.66 9.81 3.07
C ALA A 42 9.17 8.36 3.10
N ILE A 43 8.46 7.46 3.78
CA ILE A 43 8.79 6.02 3.79
C ILE A 43 8.52 5.42 2.41
N ALA A 44 7.38 5.76 1.80
CA ALA A 44 7.03 5.30 0.46
C ALA A 44 8.05 5.78 -0.58
N SER A 45 8.44 7.06 -0.55
CA SER A 45 9.47 7.59 -1.45
C SER A 45 10.83 6.96 -1.20
N LEU A 46 11.19 6.62 0.04
CA LEU A 46 12.43 5.91 0.35
C LEU A 46 12.45 4.52 -0.27
N ILE A 47 11.36 3.76 -0.13
CA ILE A 47 11.23 2.42 -0.74
C ILE A 47 11.35 2.52 -2.27
N VAL A 48 10.63 3.46 -2.89
CA VAL A 48 10.67 3.67 -4.33
C VAL A 48 12.07 4.10 -4.79
N ALA A 49 12.68 5.06 -4.11
CA ALA A 49 14.04 5.51 -4.41
C ALA A 49 15.04 4.36 -4.31
N PHE A 50 14.91 3.47 -3.31
CA PHE A 50 15.76 2.29 -3.19
C PHE A 50 15.62 1.34 -4.38
N ILE A 51 14.39 1.12 -4.87
CA ILE A 51 14.16 0.31 -6.08
C ILE A 51 14.79 0.98 -7.31
N LEU A 52 14.57 2.28 -7.50
CA LEU A 52 15.09 3.04 -8.64
C LEU A 52 16.62 3.17 -8.60
N GLN A 53 17.22 3.21 -7.41
CA GLN A 53 18.67 3.24 -7.22
C GLN A 53 19.33 2.00 -7.82
N GLY A 54 18.66 0.85 -7.81
CA GLY A 54 19.11 -0.35 -8.51
C GLY A 54 19.24 -0.13 -10.02
N LEU A 55 18.33 0.63 -10.64
CA LEU A 55 18.39 0.99 -12.06
C LEU A 55 19.51 2.01 -12.33
N VAL A 56 19.63 3.04 -11.49
CA VAL A 56 20.71 4.03 -11.59
C VAL A 56 22.08 3.35 -11.52
N THR A 57 22.26 2.43 -10.58
CA THR A 57 23.52 1.69 -10.41
C THR A 57 23.84 0.82 -11.64
N LYS A 58 22.82 0.22 -12.28
CA LYS A 58 23.01 -0.52 -13.54
C LYS A 58 23.50 0.40 -14.65
N LEU A 59 22.88 1.58 -14.82
CA LEU A 59 23.30 2.56 -15.84
C LEU A 59 24.72 3.10 -15.58
N ASN A 60 25.08 3.35 -14.32
CA ASN A 60 26.43 3.77 -13.96
C ASN A 60 27.47 2.69 -14.30
N LYS A 61 27.14 1.40 -14.12
CA LYS A 61 28.01 0.28 -14.53
C LYS A 61 28.19 0.19 -16.06
N LEU A 62 27.25 0.72 -16.84
CA LEU A 62 27.34 0.84 -18.29
C LEU A 62 28.18 2.06 -18.74
N GLY A 63 28.73 2.84 -17.80
CA GLY A 63 29.57 4.00 -18.09
C GLY A 63 28.81 5.33 -18.22
N VAL A 64 27.50 5.35 -17.93
CA VAL A 64 26.71 6.59 -17.92
C VAL A 64 27.08 7.41 -16.67
N PRO A 65 27.33 8.73 -16.79
CA PRO A 65 27.61 9.56 -15.63
C PRO A 65 26.41 9.62 -14.69
N GLU A 66 26.69 9.57 -13.40
CA GLU A 66 25.70 9.39 -12.34
C GLU A 66 24.52 10.36 -12.42
N THR A 67 24.79 11.65 -12.64
CA THR A 67 23.75 12.67 -12.76
C THR A 67 22.78 12.38 -13.91
N VAL A 68 23.29 11.88 -15.05
CA VAL A 68 22.45 11.56 -16.22
C VAL A 68 21.64 10.29 -15.95
N SER A 69 22.24 9.29 -15.30
CA SER A 69 21.53 8.08 -14.85
C SER A 69 20.37 8.42 -13.91
N ILE A 70 20.60 9.29 -12.93
CA ILE A 70 19.57 9.72 -11.98
C ILE A 70 18.43 10.46 -12.70
N ILE A 71 18.76 11.47 -13.52
CA ILE A 71 17.75 12.24 -14.27
C ILE A 71 16.97 11.32 -15.21
N GLY A 72 17.65 10.45 -15.95
CA GLY A 72 17.01 9.53 -16.89
C GLY A 72 16.04 8.55 -16.21
N VAL A 73 16.49 7.90 -15.13
CA VAL A 73 15.63 6.98 -14.36
C VAL A 73 14.46 7.73 -13.72
N PHE A 74 14.71 8.92 -13.20
CA PHE A 74 13.65 9.74 -12.61
C PHE A 74 12.61 10.18 -13.65
N LEU A 75 13.03 10.60 -14.85
CA LEU A 75 12.10 10.95 -15.93
C LEU A 75 11.27 9.76 -16.40
N VAL A 76 11.87 8.58 -16.52
CA VAL A 76 11.13 7.34 -16.83
C VAL A 76 10.13 7.01 -15.72
N PHE A 77 10.55 7.09 -14.46
CA PHE A 77 9.66 6.91 -13.31
C PHE A 77 8.49 7.88 -13.34
N LEU A 78 8.74 9.18 -13.55
CA LEU A 78 7.71 10.21 -13.62
C LEU A 78 6.76 9.95 -14.81
N GLY A 79 7.30 9.57 -15.97
CA GLY A 79 6.51 9.22 -17.15
C GLY A 79 5.60 8.01 -16.92
N VAL A 80 6.12 6.96 -16.28
CA VAL A 80 5.32 5.77 -15.89
C VAL A 80 4.26 6.15 -14.86
N LEU A 81 4.60 6.96 -13.86
CA LEU A 81 3.65 7.42 -12.84
C LEU A 81 2.51 8.21 -13.47
N VAL A 82 2.82 9.22 -14.30
CA VAL A 82 1.82 10.02 -15.01
C VAL A 82 1.01 9.15 -15.97
N GLY A 83 1.64 8.27 -16.75
CA GLY A 83 0.94 7.34 -17.64
C GLY A 83 0.01 6.38 -16.91
N PHE A 84 0.42 5.90 -15.73
CA PHE A 84 -0.42 5.08 -14.87
C PHE A 84 -1.63 5.88 -14.35
N LEU A 85 -1.42 7.10 -13.88
CA LEU A 85 -2.47 7.93 -13.28
C LEU A 85 -3.50 8.46 -14.28
N PHE A 86 -3.07 8.85 -15.48
CA PHE A 86 -3.95 9.43 -16.49
C PHE A 86 -4.38 8.43 -17.57
N GLY A 87 -3.73 7.27 -17.65
CA GLY A 87 -4.08 6.20 -18.60
C GLY A 87 -4.71 5.00 -17.90
N LEU A 88 -3.92 4.30 -17.08
CA LEU A 88 -4.37 3.02 -16.49
C LEU A 88 -5.44 3.20 -15.41
N LEU A 89 -5.27 4.16 -14.51
CA LEU A 89 -6.20 4.42 -13.40
C LEU A 89 -7.62 4.77 -13.88
N PRO A 90 -7.85 5.72 -14.80
CA PRO A 90 -9.20 5.99 -15.30
C PRO A 90 -9.78 4.82 -16.09
N LEU A 91 -8.93 4.06 -16.80
CA LEU A 91 -9.37 2.85 -17.50
C LEU A 91 -9.89 1.79 -16.50
N ILE A 92 -9.16 1.54 -15.42
CA ILE A 92 -9.59 0.63 -14.35
C ILE A 92 -10.88 1.14 -13.70
N TRP A 93 -10.97 2.44 -13.43
CA TRP A 93 -12.15 3.05 -12.81
C TRP A 93 -13.41 2.89 -13.67
N THR A 94 -13.29 3.20 -14.96
CA THR A 94 -14.40 3.04 -15.93
C THR A 94 -14.78 1.57 -16.11
N GLN A 95 -13.80 0.67 -16.19
CA GLN A 95 -14.06 -0.77 -16.27
C GLN A 95 -14.79 -1.29 -15.03
N LEU A 96 -14.38 -0.90 -13.84
CA LEU A 96 -15.02 -1.31 -12.59
C LEU A 96 -16.44 -0.74 -12.46
N SER A 97 -16.63 0.52 -12.85
CA SER A 97 -17.94 1.18 -12.87
C SER A 97 -18.90 0.49 -13.86
N ASN A 98 -18.41 0.12 -15.04
CA ASN A 98 -19.18 -0.62 -16.04
C ASN A 98 -19.57 -2.00 -15.52
N LEU A 99 -18.62 -2.74 -14.93
CA LEU A 99 -18.90 -4.06 -14.36
C LEU A 99 -19.96 -3.98 -13.26
N ALA A 100 -19.87 -2.98 -12.39
CA ALA A 100 -20.85 -2.76 -11.34
C ALA A 100 -22.24 -2.36 -11.87
N GLY A 101 -22.28 -1.59 -12.97
CA GLY A 101 -23.54 -1.26 -13.66
C GLY A 101 -24.18 -2.47 -14.34
N GLU A 102 -23.37 -3.36 -14.91
CA GLU A 102 -23.84 -4.55 -15.63
C GLU A 102 -24.13 -5.75 -14.69
N ALA A 103 -23.54 -5.78 -13.50
CA ALA A 103 -23.70 -6.89 -12.53
C ALA A 103 -25.18 -7.22 -12.20
N PRO A 104 -26.08 -6.26 -11.93
CA PRO A 104 -27.49 -6.56 -11.70
C PRO A 104 -28.17 -7.21 -12.91
N ARG A 105 -27.76 -6.84 -14.13
CA ARG A 105 -28.29 -7.44 -15.37
C ARG A 105 -27.79 -8.87 -15.52
N ILE A 106 -26.51 -9.13 -15.31
CA ILE A 106 -25.91 -10.47 -15.37
C ILE A 106 -26.60 -11.39 -14.35
N ILE A 107 -26.86 -10.91 -13.13
CA ILE A 107 -27.55 -11.69 -12.09
C ILE A 107 -29.00 -11.99 -12.46
N ARG A 108 -29.73 -11.05 -13.07
CA ARG A 108 -31.10 -11.29 -13.59
C ARG A 108 -31.12 -12.32 -14.72
N GLU A 109 -30.17 -12.26 -15.64
CA GLU A 109 -30.05 -13.28 -16.70
C GLU A 109 -29.68 -14.65 -16.11
N LEU A 110 -28.78 -14.71 -15.13
CA LEU A 110 -28.47 -15.97 -14.42
C LEU A 110 -29.70 -16.54 -13.70
N GLN A 111 -30.53 -15.70 -13.08
CA GLN A 111 -31.79 -16.14 -12.44
C GLN A 111 -32.72 -16.82 -13.44
N SER A 112 -32.92 -16.24 -14.63
CA SER A 112 -33.83 -16.82 -15.63
C SER A 112 -33.35 -18.17 -16.15
N TYR A 113 -32.04 -18.41 -16.22
CA TYR A 113 -31.49 -19.74 -16.51
C TYR A 113 -31.62 -20.72 -15.32
N LEU A 114 -31.41 -20.23 -14.09
CA LEU A 114 -31.55 -21.06 -12.89
C LEU A 114 -33.00 -21.45 -12.61
N GLU A 115 -33.99 -20.66 -13.05
CA GLU A 115 -35.42 -21.00 -12.95
C GLU A 115 -35.82 -22.18 -13.85
N LEU A 116 -35.04 -22.48 -14.89
CA LEU A 116 -35.26 -23.66 -15.76
C LEU A 116 -34.78 -24.96 -15.10
N LEU A 117 -33.87 -24.90 -14.12
CA LEU A 117 -33.31 -26.08 -13.45
C LEU A 117 -34.33 -26.81 -12.54
N PRO A 118 -35.13 -26.13 -11.68
CA PRO A 118 -36.21 -26.76 -10.93
C PRO A 118 -37.27 -27.41 -11.83
N GLN A 119 -37.47 -26.89 -13.04
CA GLN A 119 -38.40 -27.50 -14.01
C GLN A 119 -37.88 -28.83 -14.55
N GLN A 120 -36.56 -28.99 -14.69
CA GLN A 120 -35.93 -30.22 -15.21
C GLN A 120 -35.53 -31.21 -14.10
N TYR A 121 -35.19 -30.73 -12.90
CA TYR A 121 -34.73 -31.55 -11.76
C TYR A 121 -35.41 -31.18 -10.43
N PRO A 122 -36.75 -31.32 -10.33
CA PRO A 122 -37.53 -30.90 -9.15
C PRO A 122 -37.18 -31.66 -7.86
N HIS A 123 -36.51 -32.82 -7.96
CA HIS A 123 -36.10 -33.63 -6.81
C HIS A 123 -34.73 -33.25 -6.23
N LEU A 124 -33.93 -32.46 -6.96
CA LEU A 124 -32.58 -32.06 -6.55
C LEU A 124 -32.47 -30.57 -6.20
N ILE A 125 -33.31 -29.72 -6.80
CA ILE A 125 -33.27 -28.25 -6.59
C ILE A 125 -34.69 -27.71 -6.38
N SER A 126 -34.96 -27.16 -5.19
CA SER A 126 -36.21 -26.46 -4.88
C SER A 126 -36.19 -25.00 -5.38
N GLY A 127 -37.25 -24.54 -6.04
CA GLY A 127 -37.36 -23.14 -6.50
C GLY A 127 -37.24 -22.09 -5.39
N GLU A 128 -37.65 -22.45 -4.16
CA GLU A 128 -37.56 -21.57 -2.99
C GLU A 128 -36.09 -21.28 -2.59
N ALA A 129 -35.21 -22.28 -2.67
CA ALA A 129 -33.78 -22.11 -2.43
C ALA A 129 -33.13 -21.19 -3.49
N VAL A 130 -33.52 -21.31 -4.76
CA VAL A 130 -33.04 -20.44 -5.84
C VAL A 130 -33.47 -18.99 -5.62
N SER A 131 -34.73 -18.76 -5.23
CA SER A 131 -35.24 -17.42 -4.94
C SER A 131 -34.57 -16.75 -3.74
N THR A 132 -34.25 -17.55 -2.71
CA THR A 132 -33.57 -17.07 -1.50
C THR A 132 -32.14 -16.64 -1.83
N VAL A 133 -31.38 -17.47 -2.56
CA VAL A 133 -30.02 -17.14 -3.01
C VAL A 133 -30.02 -15.90 -3.90
N TYR A 134 -30.96 -15.81 -4.84
CA TYR A 134 -31.10 -14.63 -5.70
C TYR A 134 -31.35 -13.36 -4.88
N SER A 135 -32.26 -13.40 -3.90
CA SER A 135 -32.56 -12.24 -3.07
C SER A 135 -31.34 -11.74 -2.29
N GLN A 136 -30.55 -12.65 -1.70
CA GLN A 136 -29.33 -12.32 -0.96
C GLN A 136 -28.26 -11.72 -1.86
N VAL A 137 -28.03 -12.33 -3.02
CA VAL A 137 -27.04 -11.84 -4.01
C VAL A 137 -27.47 -10.48 -4.57
N SER A 138 -28.75 -10.28 -4.87
CA SER A 138 -29.25 -9.00 -5.38
C SER A 138 -29.14 -7.89 -4.35
N THR A 139 -29.36 -8.17 -3.06
CA THR A 139 -29.20 -7.19 -1.98
C THR A 139 -27.72 -6.79 -1.83
N GLU A 140 -26.81 -7.76 -1.83
CA GLU A 140 -25.37 -7.49 -1.72
C GLU A 140 -24.85 -6.66 -2.90
N VAL A 141 -25.26 -7.01 -4.12
CA VAL A 141 -24.91 -6.23 -5.32
C VAL A 141 -25.49 -4.82 -5.27
N GLY A 142 -26.72 -4.65 -4.76
CA GLY A 142 -27.30 -3.33 -4.52
C GLY A 142 -26.47 -2.48 -3.54
N HIS A 143 -25.99 -3.08 -2.45
CA HIS A 143 -25.09 -2.41 -1.51
C HIS A 143 -23.75 -2.02 -2.15
N MET A 144 -23.16 -2.89 -2.96
CA MET A 144 -21.92 -2.60 -3.70
C MET A 144 -22.12 -1.45 -4.70
N THR A 145 -23.23 -1.42 -5.45
CA THR A 145 -23.56 -0.32 -6.36
C THR A 145 -23.75 0.99 -5.60
N GLN A 146 -24.46 0.97 -4.47
CA GLN A 146 -24.66 2.16 -3.65
C GLN A 146 -23.34 2.69 -3.06
N TRP A 147 -22.45 1.79 -2.62
CA TRP A 147 -21.12 2.14 -2.15
C TRP A 147 -20.29 2.83 -3.25
N LEU A 148 -20.27 2.26 -4.46
CA LEU A 148 -19.56 2.85 -5.61
C LEU A 148 -20.04 4.26 -5.97
N VAL A 149 -21.36 4.50 -5.94
CA VAL A 149 -21.92 5.84 -6.21
C VAL A 149 -21.58 6.81 -5.08
N SER A 150 -21.69 6.38 -3.82
CA SER A 150 -21.39 7.22 -2.65
C SER A 150 -19.91 7.63 -2.55
N PHE A 151 -19.00 6.76 -3.00
CA PHE A 151 -17.57 7.07 -3.08
C PHE A 151 -17.30 8.31 -3.95
N SER A 152 -18.07 8.54 -5.00
CA SER A 152 -17.90 9.71 -5.88
C SER A 152 -18.13 11.05 -5.17
N LEU A 153 -18.92 11.09 -4.09
CA LEU A 153 -19.34 12.34 -3.42
C LEU A 153 -18.54 12.64 -2.14
N SER A 154 -18.12 11.61 -1.40
CA SER A 154 -17.37 11.78 -0.15
C SER A 154 -15.85 11.97 -0.34
N SER A 155 -15.33 11.76 -1.56
CA SER A 155 -13.88 11.69 -1.81
C SER A 155 -13.16 13.03 -1.85
N ILE A 156 -13.83 14.18 -1.80
CA ILE A 156 -13.17 15.49 -2.03
C ILE A 156 -11.98 15.74 -1.07
N PRO A 157 -12.09 15.53 0.26
CA PRO A 157 -10.95 15.71 1.17
C PRO A 157 -9.81 14.71 0.92
N ASP A 158 -10.15 13.46 0.64
CA ASP A 158 -9.17 12.39 0.39
C ASP A 158 -8.43 12.60 -0.94
N LEU A 159 -9.11 13.16 -1.95
CA LEU A 159 -8.49 13.56 -3.22
C LEU A 159 -7.46 14.66 -3.01
N VAL A 160 -7.70 15.64 -2.13
CA VAL A 160 -6.72 16.68 -1.81
C VAL A 160 -5.49 16.06 -1.13
N ALA A 161 -5.69 15.17 -0.16
CA ALA A 161 -4.58 14.46 0.49
C ALA A 161 -3.77 13.62 -0.53
N LEU A 162 -4.46 12.91 -1.43
CA LEU A 162 -3.84 12.14 -2.50
C LEU A 162 -3.02 13.05 -3.44
N LEU A 163 -3.53 14.23 -3.82
CA LEU A 163 -2.80 15.18 -4.66
C LEU A 163 -1.52 15.67 -3.98
N ILE A 164 -1.57 15.96 -2.68
CA ILE A 164 -0.38 16.32 -1.90
C ILE A 164 0.64 15.18 -1.95
N TYR A 165 0.20 13.94 -1.73
CA TYR A 165 1.08 12.76 -1.76
C TYR A 165 1.67 12.54 -3.15
N MET A 166 0.85 12.73 -4.19
CA MET A 166 1.25 12.57 -5.59
C MET A 166 2.34 13.56 -6.01
N VAL A 167 2.37 14.75 -5.42
CA VAL A 167 3.43 15.74 -5.66
C VAL A 167 4.64 15.49 -4.74
N LEU A 168 4.40 15.20 -3.47
CA LEU A 168 5.44 15.06 -2.46
C LEU A 168 6.31 13.83 -2.69
N VAL A 169 5.71 12.68 -3.02
CA VAL A 169 6.44 11.42 -3.20
C VAL A 169 7.48 11.52 -4.32
N PRO A 170 7.17 11.97 -5.55
CA PRO A 170 8.17 12.15 -6.60
C PRO A 170 9.30 13.12 -6.22
N ILE A 171 8.98 14.21 -5.54
CA ILE A 171 9.99 15.17 -5.07
C ILE A 171 10.97 14.48 -4.11
N LEU A 172 10.45 13.73 -3.13
CA LEU A 172 11.27 13.01 -2.18
C LEU A 172 12.05 11.87 -2.83
N VAL A 173 11.47 11.16 -3.80
CA VAL A 173 12.18 10.14 -4.57
C VAL A 173 13.39 10.74 -5.29
N PHE A 174 13.20 11.89 -5.94
CA PHE A 174 14.29 12.61 -6.61
C PHE A 174 15.39 13.00 -5.62
N PHE A 175 15.00 13.58 -4.47
CA PHE A 175 15.93 13.97 -3.42
C PHE A 175 16.72 12.77 -2.88
N PHE A 176 16.06 11.65 -2.60
CA PHE A 176 16.72 10.43 -2.11
C PHE A 176 17.64 9.78 -3.12
N LEU A 177 17.34 9.86 -4.42
CA LEU A 177 18.24 9.37 -5.47
C LEU A 177 19.46 10.28 -5.62
N LYS A 178 19.25 11.59 -5.62
CA LYS A 178 20.30 12.59 -5.84
C LYS A 178 21.24 12.73 -4.65
N ASP A 179 20.70 12.86 -3.45
CA ASP A 179 21.44 13.25 -2.25
C ASP A 179 21.75 12.04 -1.34
N ARG A 180 21.77 10.83 -1.91
CA ARG A 180 21.95 9.58 -1.16
C ARG A 180 23.20 9.58 -0.28
N GLU A 181 24.32 10.11 -0.78
CA GLU A 181 25.60 10.04 -0.06
C GLU A 181 25.59 10.95 1.16
N VAL A 182 24.97 12.13 1.03
CA VAL A 182 24.78 13.07 2.14
C VAL A 182 23.89 12.45 3.21
N LEU A 183 22.81 11.77 2.82
CA LEU A 183 21.89 11.10 3.73
C LEU A 183 22.55 9.93 4.46
N LEU A 184 23.23 9.05 3.72
CA LEU A 184 23.94 7.90 4.29
C LEU A 184 25.06 8.35 5.23
N ASN A 185 25.83 9.38 4.87
CA ASN A 185 26.86 9.94 5.72
C ASN A 185 26.29 10.58 6.99
N SER A 186 25.12 11.21 6.90
CA SER A 186 24.44 11.80 8.07
C SER A 186 23.93 10.72 9.03
N ILE A 187 23.34 9.65 8.50
CA ILE A 187 22.91 8.48 9.30
C ILE A 187 24.13 7.78 9.90
N ALA A 188 25.22 7.64 9.15
CA ALA A 188 26.45 7.02 9.63
C ALA A 188 27.08 7.78 10.80
N ARG A 189 26.94 9.11 10.85
CA ARG A 189 27.42 9.96 11.96
C ARG A 189 26.59 9.85 13.24
N LEU A 190 25.33 9.42 13.14
CA LEU A 190 24.48 9.15 14.30
C LEU A 190 24.80 7.80 14.97
N LEU A 191 25.55 6.93 14.29
CA LEU A 191 25.95 5.64 14.81
C LEU A 191 27.26 5.76 15.62
N PRO A 192 27.36 5.11 16.80
CA PRO A 192 28.56 5.13 17.61
C PRO A 192 29.81 4.65 16.83
N PRO A 193 30.98 5.26 17.04
CA PRO A 193 32.20 4.97 16.26
C PRO A 193 32.82 3.58 16.51
N GLN A 194 32.38 2.83 17.53
CA GLN A 194 32.98 1.56 17.89
C GLN A 194 32.30 0.41 17.12
N ARG A 195 32.95 -0.07 16.06
CA ARG A 195 32.50 -1.20 15.24
C ARG A 195 33.57 -2.29 15.11
N PRO A 196 33.93 -3.00 16.20
CA PRO A 196 34.91 -4.08 16.15
C PRO A 196 34.46 -5.30 15.32
N MET A 197 33.17 -5.42 14.98
CA MET A 197 32.58 -6.62 14.37
C MET A 197 32.17 -6.45 12.89
N MET A 198 32.36 -5.27 12.27
CA MET A 198 31.97 -5.01 10.85
C MET A 198 33.15 -5.10 9.86
N LEU A 199 34.35 -5.46 10.32
CA LEU A 199 35.57 -5.61 9.51
C LEU A 199 35.94 -7.07 9.22
N GLN A 200 34.95 -7.97 9.16
CA GLN A 200 35.14 -9.32 8.63
C GLN A 200 34.41 -9.48 7.30
#